data_AF-K1XSY3-F1
#
_entry.id   AF-K1XSY3-F1
#
_cell.length_a   1.000
_cell.length_b   1.000
_cell.length_c   1.000
_cell.angle_alpha   90.00
_cell.angle_beta   90.00
_cell.angle_gamma   90.00
#
_symmetry.space_group_name_H-M   'P 1'
#
loop_
_entity.id
_entity.type
_entity.pdbx_description
1 polymer ?
#
loop_
_entity_poly.entity_id
_entity_poly.type
_entity_poly.pdbx_seq_one_letter_code
_entity_poly.pdbx_strand_id
1 'polypeptide(L)'
;MVNTGEAIGVIAAQSIGEPGTQLTMRTFHVGGTASRSVEQAELRTNIGGTVTFSNLHSVTNAEGTKIVMNRNAVIAIKDELGRERERFKVNYGAQLLVKEDQTVERDTILADWDAYTIPIVAEVGGAIKYGDIIEGVTMQEKVDAVTGRSSLVIIHTATGAQLNPRISVKNERGKTVKMPDSETYARYSLPVGSIISVNEGDSIQPGTIVGKIPRETTKTKDIT
;
A
#
# COMPACT_ATOMS: atom_id res chain seq x y z
N MET A 1 19.43 25.15 15.88
CA MET A 1 20.61 25.01 16.77
C MET A 1 20.10 25.14 18.20
N VAL A 2 20.52 24.24 19.09
CA VAL A 2 20.15 24.28 20.53
C VAL A 2 20.97 25.39 21.21
N ASN A 3 20.36 26.12 22.14
CA ASN A 3 21.03 27.25 22.79
C ASN A 3 22.05 26.76 23.82
N THR A 4 23.22 27.42 23.86
CA THR A 4 24.25 27.12 24.86
C THR A 4 23.71 27.44 26.26
N GLY A 5 23.57 26.43 27.11
CA GLY A 5 23.00 26.53 28.47
C GLY A 5 21.60 25.93 28.64
N GLU A 6 21.01 25.38 27.58
CA GLU A 6 19.71 24.71 27.64
C GLU A 6 19.81 23.34 28.33
N ALA A 7 18.96 23.11 29.34
CA ALA A 7 18.97 21.90 30.16
C ALA A 7 18.30 20.70 29.44
N ILE A 8 18.89 20.29 28.32
CA ILE A 8 18.41 19.21 27.44
C ILE A 8 18.15 17.88 28.15
N GLY A 9 18.87 17.60 29.26
CA GLY A 9 18.68 16.39 30.05
C GLY A 9 17.31 16.32 30.75
N VAL A 10 16.81 17.45 31.25
CA VAL A 10 15.49 17.53 31.90
C VAL A 10 14.38 17.47 30.86
N ILE A 11 14.57 18.16 29.74
CA ILE A 11 13.63 18.18 28.62
C ILE A 11 13.46 16.78 28.05
N ALA A 12 14.55 16.02 27.88
CA ALA A 12 14.50 14.64 27.41
C ALA A 12 13.78 13.72 28.41
N ALA A 13 14.02 13.88 29.72
CA ALA A 13 13.39 13.07 30.75
C ALA A 13 11.86 13.29 30.82
N GLN A 14 11.40 14.55 30.77
CA GLN A 14 9.96 14.87 30.77
C GLN A 14 9.28 14.43 29.48
N SER A 15 9.94 14.60 28.33
CA SER A 15 9.39 14.22 27.02
C SER A 15 9.12 12.73 26.88
N ILE A 16 9.74 11.90 27.71
CA ILE A 16 9.46 10.45 27.79
C ILE A 16 8.50 10.14 28.95
N GLY A 17 8.72 10.72 30.12
CA GLY A 17 8.00 10.39 31.35
C GLY A 17 6.55 10.88 31.40
N GLU A 18 6.28 12.13 31.00
CA GLU A 18 4.96 12.73 31.11
C GLU A 18 3.94 12.08 30.13
N PRO A 19 4.29 11.86 28.84
CA PRO A 19 3.39 11.16 27.92
C PRO A 19 3.16 9.70 28.32
N GLY A 20 4.19 9.01 28.82
CA GLY A 20 4.09 7.61 29.23
C GLY A 20 3.11 7.39 30.39
N THR A 21 3.09 8.31 31.35
CA THR A 21 2.18 8.28 32.52
C THR A 21 0.75 8.67 32.13
N GLN A 22 0.60 9.53 31.11
CA GLN A 22 -0.71 9.93 30.60
C GLN A 22 -1.36 8.86 29.71
N LEU A 23 -0.55 8.08 28.99
CA LEU A 23 -1.00 6.96 28.15
C LEU A 23 -1.59 5.80 28.96
N THR A 24 -1.07 5.51 30.15
CA THR A 24 -1.60 4.45 31.04
C THR A 24 -2.96 4.80 31.64
N MET A 25 -3.25 6.08 31.90
CA MET A 25 -4.55 6.51 32.45
C MET A 25 -5.68 6.51 31.41
N ARG A 26 -5.37 6.75 30.12
CA ARG A 26 -6.38 6.81 29.05
C ARG A 26 -6.76 5.46 28.44
N THR A 27 -6.03 4.39 28.73
CA THR A 27 -6.22 3.08 28.08
C THR A 27 -7.31 2.20 28.72
N PHE A 28 -7.72 2.45 29.98
CA PHE A 28 -8.67 1.56 30.69
C PHE A 28 -10.16 1.82 30.43
N HIS A 29 -10.55 2.99 29.90
CA HIS A 29 -11.98 3.30 29.71
C HIS A 29 -12.50 2.98 28.30
N VAL A 30 -11.63 2.66 27.34
CA VAL A 30 -12.01 2.37 25.94
C VAL A 30 -11.90 0.86 25.66
N GLY A 31 -12.42 0.06 26.61
CA GLY A 31 -12.47 -1.40 26.54
C GLY A 31 -13.79 -1.95 26.00
N GLY A 32 -14.61 -1.14 25.32
CA GLY A 32 -15.93 -1.53 24.85
C GLY A 32 -16.04 -1.51 23.34
N THR A 33 -16.36 -2.66 22.74
CA THR A 33 -16.85 -2.86 21.36
C THR A 33 -15.89 -2.54 20.20
N ALA A 34 -15.10 -3.54 19.82
CA ALA A 34 -14.46 -3.60 18.50
C ALA A 34 -15.44 -4.19 17.47
N SER A 35 -16.16 -3.33 16.77
CA SER A 35 -16.92 -3.73 15.57
C SER A 35 -15.90 -3.94 14.44
N ARG A 36 -15.64 -5.20 14.08
CA ARG A 36 -14.78 -5.54 12.94
C ARG A 36 -15.58 -5.38 11.63
N SER A 37 -15.87 -4.13 11.27
CA SER A 37 -16.28 -3.81 9.92
C SER A 37 -15.01 -3.79 9.06
N VAL A 38 -15.03 -4.48 7.92
CA VAL A 38 -13.97 -4.36 6.91
C VAL A 38 -14.09 -2.95 6.33
N GLU A 39 -13.39 -2.00 6.91
CA GLU A 39 -13.35 -0.64 6.40
C GLU A 39 -12.53 -0.65 5.11
N GLN A 40 -13.21 -0.71 3.96
CA GLN A 40 -12.60 -0.23 2.72
C GLN A 40 -12.35 1.26 2.90
N ALA A 41 -11.12 1.69 2.62
CA ALA A 41 -10.79 3.10 2.69
C ALA A 41 -11.18 3.76 1.38
N GLU A 42 -12.19 4.61 1.44
CA GLU A 42 -12.75 5.31 0.29
C GLU A 42 -12.33 6.78 0.31
N LEU A 43 -12.16 7.36 -0.88
CA LEU A 43 -12.00 8.79 -1.08
C LEU A 43 -13.24 9.34 -1.76
N ARG A 44 -13.94 10.26 -1.09
CA ARG A 44 -15.16 10.90 -1.59
C ARG A 44 -14.96 12.41 -1.72
N THR A 45 -15.60 13.03 -2.71
CA THR A 45 -15.65 14.49 -2.82
C THR A 45 -16.81 15.07 -2.02
N ASN A 46 -16.64 16.25 -1.42
CA ASN A 46 -17.76 16.92 -0.72
C ASN A 46 -18.51 17.90 -1.61
N ILE A 47 -18.12 18.05 -2.87
CA ILE A 47 -18.70 19.01 -3.81
C ILE A 47 -18.92 18.34 -5.17
N GLY A 48 -19.80 18.92 -5.98
CA GLY A 48 -19.88 18.58 -7.40
C GLY A 48 -18.83 19.36 -8.20
N GLY A 49 -18.38 18.80 -9.31
CA GLY A 49 -17.45 19.46 -10.22
C GLY A 49 -16.81 18.49 -11.21
N THR A 50 -15.77 18.96 -11.89
CA THR A 50 -15.03 18.18 -12.88
C THR A 50 -13.74 17.63 -12.27
N VAL A 51 -13.51 16.33 -12.41
CA VAL A 51 -12.31 15.65 -11.93
C VAL A 51 -11.11 15.98 -12.82
N THR A 52 -10.01 16.44 -12.23
CA THR A 52 -8.71 16.55 -12.89
C THR A 52 -7.68 15.77 -12.10
N PHE A 53 -6.82 15.03 -12.80
CA PHE A 53 -5.69 14.36 -12.19
C PHE A 53 -4.43 15.23 -12.27
N SER A 54 -3.59 15.19 -11.25
CA SER A 54 -2.29 15.84 -11.22
C SER A 54 -1.23 14.82 -10.82
N ASN A 55 -0.15 14.74 -11.60
CA ASN A 55 0.93 13.77 -11.43
C ASN A 55 0.39 12.34 -11.30
N LEU A 56 -0.56 11.91 -12.13
CA LEU A 56 -1.09 10.55 -12.06
C LEU A 56 -0.29 9.61 -12.96
N HIS A 57 0.33 8.60 -12.35
CA HIS A 57 0.80 7.41 -13.06
C HIS A 57 -0.16 6.26 -12.73
N SER A 58 -0.75 5.63 -13.73
CA SER A 58 -1.74 4.56 -13.52
C SER A 58 -1.61 3.44 -14.53
N VAL A 59 -1.93 2.23 -14.10
CA VAL A 59 -2.03 1.04 -14.95
C VAL A 59 -3.47 0.56 -14.96
N THR A 60 -3.95 0.06 -16.10
CA THR A 60 -5.31 -0.49 -16.20
C THR A 60 -5.23 -2.00 -16.06
N ASN A 61 -5.99 -2.56 -15.12
CA ASN A 61 -6.08 -4.01 -14.90
C ASN A 61 -7.00 -4.68 -15.94
N ALA A 62 -7.01 -6.02 -15.99
CA ALA A 62 -7.89 -6.84 -16.82
C ALA A 62 -9.38 -6.48 -16.71
N GLU A 63 -9.81 -6.04 -15.52
CA GLU A 63 -11.18 -5.65 -15.21
C GLU A 63 -11.54 -4.23 -15.69
N GLY A 64 -10.59 -3.50 -16.29
CA GLY A 64 -10.77 -2.12 -16.74
C GLY A 64 -10.59 -1.06 -15.65
N THR A 65 -10.30 -1.46 -14.42
CA THR A 65 -10.04 -0.56 -13.30
C THR A 65 -8.64 0.04 -13.38
N LYS A 66 -8.52 1.36 -13.16
CA LYS A 66 -7.24 2.07 -13.13
C LYS A 66 -6.65 2.01 -11.72
N ILE A 67 -5.43 1.49 -11.59
CA ILE A 67 -4.70 1.41 -10.33
C ILE A 67 -3.59 2.45 -10.32
N VAL A 68 -3.49 3.22 -9.25
CA VAL A 68 -2.48 4.27 -9.07
C VAL A 68 -1.11 3.67 -8.76
N MET A 69 -0.10 4.05 -9.53
CA MET A 69 1.25 3.49 -9.48
C MET A 69 2.30 4.42 -8.88
N ASN A 70 1.91 5.60 -8.42
CA ASN A 70 2.81 6.57 -7.79
C ASN A 70 2.24 7.15 -6.49
N ARG A 71 3.11 7.68 -5.63
CA ARG A 71 2.75 8.15 -4.27
C ARG A 71 2.40 9.64 -4.20
N ASN A 72 2.59 10.37 -5.29
CA ASN A 72 2.36 11.80 -5.40
C ASN A 72 1.18 12.15 -6.33
N ALA A 73 0.35 11.16 -6.68
CA ALA A 73 -0.88 11.38 -7.41
C ALA A 73 -1.86 12.22 -6.60
N VAL A 74 -2.53 13.13 -7.28
CA VAL A 74 -3.51 14.04 -6.69
C VAL A 74 -4.73 14.08 -7.58
N ILE A 75 -5.91 14.01 -6.97
CA ILE A 75 -7.20 14.29 -7.61
C ILE A 75 -7.63 15.69 -7.18
N ALA A 76 -7.90 16.56 -8.15
CA ALA A 76 -8.48 17.87 -7.91
C ALA A 76 -9.89 17.92 -8.51
N ILE A 77 -10.81 18.57 -7.80
CA ILE A 77 -12.16 18.84 -8.29
C ILE A 77 -12.23 20.31 -8.68
N LYS A 78 -12.53 20.56 -9.95
CA LYS A 78 -12.69 21.91 -10.51
C LYS A 78 -14.16 22.29 -10.60
N ASP A 79 -14.42 23.57 -10.36
CA ASP A 79 -15.71 24.21 -10.60
C ASP A 79 -15.92 24.49 -12.10
N GLU A 80 -17.12 24.94 -12.49
CA GLU A 80 -17.45 25.31 -13.89
C GLU A 80 -16.51 26.41 -14.45
N LEU A 81 -15.97 27.24 -13.56
CA LEU A 81 -15.01 28.30 -13.88
C LEU A 81 -13.54 27.80 -13.96
N GLY A 82 -13.30 26.49 -13.88
CA GLY A 82 -11.97 25.87 -13.97
C GLY A 82 -11.09 26.03 -12.74
N ARG A 83 -11.62 26.58 -11.64
CA ARG A 83 -10.90 26.75 -10.36
C ARG A 83 -10.89 25.46 -9.57
N GLU A 84 -9.74 25.03 -9.09
CA GLU A 84 -9.63 23.91 -8.14
C GLU A 84 -10.29 24.29 -6.81
N ARG A 85 -11.30 23.53 -6.40
CA ARG A 85 -12.05 23.72 -5.15
C ARG A 85 -11.66 22.70 -4.10
N GLU A 86 -11.41 21.47 -4.52
CA GLU A 86 -10.90 20.40 -3.65
C GLU A 86 -9.67 19.75 -4.26
N ARG A 87 -8.78 19.28 -3.39
CA ARG A 87 -7.55 18.59 -3.77
C ARG A 87 -7.28 17.46 -2.78
N PHE A 88 -7.19 16.25 -3.29
CA PHE A 88 -7.01 15.03 -2.53
C PHE A 88 -5.75 14.30 -2.97
N LYS A 89 -4.96 13.85 -2.01
CA LYS A 89 -3.80 13.01 -2.29
C LYS A 89 -4.27 11.57 -2.42
N VAL A 90 -3.83 10.87 -3.47
CA VAL A 90 -4.22 9.48 -3.74
C VAL A 90 -3.12 8.54 -3.30
N ASN A 91 -3.50 7.46 -2.63
CA ASN A 91 -2.58 6.45 -2.17
C ASN A 91 -2.09 5.59 -3.35
N TYR A 92 -0.86 5.11 -3.26
CA TYR A 92 -0.36 4.07 -4.15
C TYR A 92 -1.21 2.81 -4.01
N GLY A 93 -1.56 2.19 -5.14
CA GLY A 93 -2.39 1.00 -5.17
C GLY A 93 -3.90 1.27 -5.06
N ALA A 94 -4.32 2.54 -4.96
CA ALA A 94 -5.73 2.87 -5.00
C ALA A 94 -6.33 2.61 -6.38
N GLN A 95 -7.56 2.13 -6.39
CA GLN A 95 -8.37 1.94 -7.57
C GLN A 95 -9.15 3.24 -7.84
N LEU A 96 -9.00 3.80 -9.03
CA LEU A 96 -9.74 4.97 -9.46
C LEU A 96 -11.08 4.54 -10.04
N LEU A 97 -12.16 5.07 -9.47
CA LEU A 97 -13.54 4.82 -9.91
C LEU A 97 -14.04 5.90 -10.88
N VAL A 98 -13.28 6.98 -11.03
CA VAL A 98 -13.59 8.11 -11.91
C VAL A 98 -12.56 8.26 -13.02
N LYS A 99 -12.96 8.94 -14.10
CA LYS A 99 -12.13 9.25 -15.27
C LYS A 99 -11.71 10.72 -15.27
N GLU A 100 -10.71 11.03 -16.08
CA GLU A 100 -10.25 12.40 -16.28
C GLU A 100 -11.36 13.20 -16.97
N ASP A 101 -11.56 14.44 -16.53
CA ASP A 101 -12.61 15.35 -16.98
C ASP A 101 -14.04 14.83 -16.76
N GLN A 102 -14.22 13.81 -15.91
CA GLN A 102 -15.54 13.35 -15.53
C GLN A 102 -16.21 14.36 -14.58
N THR A 103 -17.45 14.73 -14.88
CA THR A 103 -18.31 15.47 -13.96
C THR A 103 -18.82 14.52 -12.86
N VAL A 104 -18.63 14.90 -11.60
CA VAL A 104 -19.05 14.16 -10.42
C VAL A 104 -19.94 15.04 -9.55
N GLU A 105 -20.83 14.40 -8.80
CA GLU A 105 -21.68 15.06 -7.81
C GLU A 105 -21.04 14.99 -6.41
N ARG A 106 -21.59 15.76 -5.47
CA ARG A 106 -21.22 15.67 -4.07
C ARG A 106 -21.39 14.22 -3.57
N ASP A 107 -20.48 13.78 -2.72
CA ASP A 107 -20.42 12.44 -2.12
C ASP A 107 -20.07 11.30 -3.11
N THR A 108 -19.64 11.63 -4.32
CA THR A 108 -19.15 10.63 -5.27
C THR A 108 -17.82 10.05 -4.80
N ILE A 109 -17.70 8.72 -4.85
CA ILE A 109 -16.45 8.01 -4.58
C ILE A 109 -15.50 8.18 -5.77
N LEU A 110 -14.35 8.79 -5.51
CA LEU A 110 -13.31 9.06 -6.49
C LEU A 110 -12.34 7.88 -6.62
N ALA A 111 -11.98 7.28 -5.48
CA ALA A 111 -11.04 6.17 -5.41
C ALA A 111 -11.29 5.32 -4.17
N ASP A 112 -10.93 4.04 -4.23
CA ASP A 112 -10.97 3.12 -3.09
C ASP A 112 -9.67 2.31 -2.97
N TRP A 113 -9.34 1.88 -1.76
CA TRP A 113 -8.20 0.99 -1.51
C TRP A 113 -8.41 0.13 -0.26
N ASP A 114 -7.60 -0.93 -0.16
CA ASP A 114 -7.53 -1.78 1.03
C ASP A 114 -6.84 -1.02 2.18
N ALA A 115 -7.55 -0.84 3.30
CA ALA A 115 -7.02 -0.13 4.46
C ALA A 115 -5.88 -0.90 5.16
N TYR A 116 -5.85 -2.23 5.03
CA TYR A 116 -4.94 -3.13 5.73
C TYR A 116 -3.78 -3.61 4.88
N THR A 117 -3.84 -3.45 3.56
CA THR A 117 -2.75 -3.89 2.67
C THR A 117 -2.36 -2.83 1.65
N ILE A 118 -1.07 -2.82 1.30
CA ILE A 118 -0.55 -2.05 0.17
C ILE A 118 -0.32 -3.06 -0.96
N PRO A 119 -1.08 -3.01 -2.06
CA PRO A 119 -0.90 -3.95 -3.16
C PRO A 119 0.40 -3.64 -3.90
N ILE A 120 1.10 -4.68 -4.32
CA ILE A 120 2.25 -4.63 -5.22
C ILE A 120 1.71 -4.99 -6.60
N VAL A 121 1.72 -4.04 -7.52
CA VAL A 121 1.03 -4.14 -8.81
C VAL A 121 2.05 -4.23 -9.92
N ALA A 122 1.82 -5.14 -10.87
CA ALA A 122 2.63 -5.26 -12.07
C ALA A 122 2.23 -4.24 -13.13
N GLU A 123 3.18 -3.45 -13.63
CA GLU A 123 2.96 -2.47 -14.71
C GLU A 123 2.97 -3.12 -16.10
N VAL A 124 3.56 -4.31 -16.21
CA VAL A 124 3.74 -5.03 -17.47
C VAL A 124 3.19 -6.44 -17.38
N GLY A 125 2.68 -6.94 -18.50
CA GLY A 125 2.25 -8.32 -18.65
C GLY A 125 3.42 -9.24 -19.00
N GLY A 126 3.31 -10.51 -18.64
CA GLY A 126 4.32 -11.53 -18.92
C GLY A 126 4.22 -12.72 -17.97
N ALA A 127 5.28 -13.53 -17.93
CA ALA A 127 5.38 -14.69 -17.06
C ALA A 127 6.08 -14.32 -15.74
N ILE A 128 5.51 -14.74 -14.62
CA ILE A 128 6.08 -14.55 -13.28
C ILE A 128 7.31 -15.45 -13.10
N LYS A 129 8.40 -14.87 -12.61
CA LYS A 129 9.57 -15.61 -12.14
C LYS A 129 9.96 -15.16 -10.74
N TYR A 130 10.15 -16.11 -9.85
CA TYR A 130 10.66 -15.86 -8.52
C TYR A 130 12.16 -15.59 -8.54
N GLY A 131 12.60 -14.66 -7.70
CA GLY A 131 13.99 -14.41 -7.37
C GLY A 131 14.13 -14.38 -5.86
N ASP A 132 15.01 -15.20 -5.31
CA ASP A 132 15.26 -15.31 -3.86
C ASP A 132 14.01 -15.66 -3.02
N ILE A 133 12.95 -16.19 -3.65
CA ILE A 133 11.75 -16.75 -2.99
C ILE A 133 11.93 -18.26 -2.97
N ILE A 134 12.22 -18.81 -1.79
CA ILE A 134 12.55 -20.21 -1.57
C ILE A 134 11.68 -20.70 -0.41
N GLU A 135 10.92 -21.75 -0.65
CA GLU A 135 10.05 -22.37 0.35
C GLU A 135 10.85 -22.86 1.56
N GLY A 136 10.37 -22.55 2.76
CA GLY A 136 11.02 -22.87 4.04
C GLY A 136 12.22 -21.98 4.41
N VAL A 137 12.69 -21.12 3.49
CA VAL A 137 13.84 -20.23 3.74
C VAL A 137 13.44 -18.75 3.74
N THR A 138 12.80 -18.29 2.65
CA THR A 138 12.31 -16.91 2.51
C THR A 138 10.80 -16.84 2.31
N MET A 139 10.14 -17.98 2.10
CA MET A 139 8.70 -18.09 1.94
C MET A 139 8.16 -19.20 2.84
N GLN A 140 7.02 -18.95 3.48
CA GLN A 140 6.31 -19.94 4.26
C GLN A 140 4.81 -19.84 4.00
N GLU A 141 4.15 -20.99 3.94
CA GLU A 141 2.69 -21.05 3.93
C GLU A 141 2.16 -20.70 5.33
N LYS A 142 1.29 -19.69 5.39
CA LYS A 142 0.60 -19.29 6.59
C LYS A 142 -0.89 -19.46 6.40
N VAL A 143 -1.51 -20.25 7.27
CA VAL A 143 -2.95 -20.40 7.31
C VAL A 143 -3.54 -19.22 8.08
N ASP A 144 -4.44 -18.48 7.45
CA ASP A 144 -5.24 -17.46 8.12
C ASP A 144 -6.24 -18.15 9.06
N ALA A 145 -6.12 -17.91 10.36
CA ALA A 145 -6.97 -18.52 11.38
C ALA A 145 -8.45 -18.09 11.29
N VAL A 146 -8.75 -16.96 10.62
CA VAL A 146 -10.12 -16.45 10.46
C VAL A 146 -10.78 -17.07 9.25
N THR A 147 -10.09 -17.07 8.11
CA THR A 147 -10.68 -17.53 6.83
C THR A 147 -10.38 -19.00 6.52
N GLY A 148 -9.44 -19.63 7.23
CA GLY A 148 -8.95 -20.97 6.97
C GLY A 148 -8.14 -21.10 5.67
N ARG A 149 -7.89 -19.98 4.97
CA ARG A 149 -7.16 -19.98 3.70
C ARG A 149 -5.67 -19.93 3.95
N SER A 150 -4.94 -20.80 3.26
CA SER A 150 -3.49 -20.72 3.15
C SER A 150 -3.07 -19.56 2.26
N SER A 151 -2.09 -18.80 2.71
CA SER A 151 -1.44 -17.75 1.93
C SER A 151 0.08 -17.89 2.04
N LEU A 152 0.79 -17.69 0.94
CA LEU A 152 2.25 -17.70 0.92
C LEU A 152 2.76 -16.35 1.44
N VAL A 153 3.57 -16.36 2.48
CA VAL A 153 4.09 -15.15 3.14
C VAL A 153 5.61 -15.15 3.14
N ILE A 154 6.21 -14.01 2.83
CA ILE A 154 7.66 -13.82 2.93
C ILE A 154 8.07 -13.74 4.39
N ILE A 155 9.06 -14.54 4.78
CA ILE A 155 9.60 -14.61 6.14
C ILE A 155 11.03 -14.08 6.20
N HIS A 156 11.50 -13.75 7.40
CA HIS A 156 12.92 -13.45 7.62
C HIS A 156 13.76 -14.69 7.36
N THR A 157 14.83 -14.54 6.57
CA THR A 157 15.84 -15.58 6.38
C THR A 157 16.57 -15.84 7.70
N ALA A 158 16.50 -17.06 8.21
CA ALA A 158 17.20 -17.43 9.44
C ALA A 158 18.74 -17.54 9.27
N THR A 159 19.20 -17.72 8.03
CA THR A 159 20.55 -18.24 7.72
C THR A 159 21.63 -17.17 7.49
N GLY A 160 21.43 -15.91 7.90
CA GLY A 160 22.42 -14.82 7.73
C GLY A 160 22.72 -14.42 6.29
N ALA A 161 22.18 -15.12 5.29
CA ALA A 161 22.25 -14.74 3.89
C ALA A 161 21.32 -13.56 3.61
N GLN A 162 21.86 -12.47 3.03
CA GLN A 162 21.06 -11.36 2.50
C GLN A 162 20.36 -11.77 1.20
N LEU A 163 19.30 -12.56 1.33
CA LEU A 163 18.37 -12.83 0.23
C LEU A 163 17.41 -11.65 0.08
N ASN A 164 17.10 -11.29 -1.16
CA ASN A 164 16.18 -10.19 -1.46
C ASN A 164 14.99 -10.72 -2.28
N PRO A 165 13.98 -11.31 -1.59
CA PRO A 165 12.81 -11.89 -2.23
C PRO A 165 12.16 -10.90 -3.19
N ARG A 166 11.98 -11.31 -4.44
CA ARG A 166 11.41 -10.47 -5.49
C ARG A 166 10.69 -11.29 -6.55
N ILE A 167 9.70 -10.67 -7.16
CA ILE A 167 9.01 -11.17 -8.33
C ILE A 167 9.52 -10.41 -9.55
N SER A 168 9.93 -11.12 -10.59
CA SER A 168 10.33 -10.54 -11.88
C SER A 168 9.36 -10.97 -12.98
N VAL A 169 9.00 -10.05 -13.87
CA VAL A 169 8.16 -10.37 -15.02
C VAL A 169 9.05 -10.63 -16.23
N LYS A 170 8.88 -11.80 -16.85
CA LYS A 170 9.63 -12.23 -18.03
C LYS A 170 8.77 -12.20 -19.28
N ASN A 171 9.40 -11.89 -20.41
CA ASN A 171 8.79 -12.07 -21.73
C ASN A 171 8.86 -13.55 -22.16
N GLU A 172 8.24 -13.86 -23.30
CA GLU A 172 8.26 -15.18 -23.93
C GLU A 172 9.68 -15.70 -24.21
N ARG A 173 10.66 -14.79 -24.34
CA ARG A 173 12.09 -15.11 -24.54
C ARG A 173 12.86 -15.34 -23.23
N GLY A 174 12.18 -15.35 -22.09
CA GLY A 174 12.77 -15.57 -20.77
C GLY A 174 13.60 -14.41 -20.20
N LYS A 175 13.61 -13.25 -20.88
CA LYS A 175 14.28 -12.03 -20.42
C LYS A 175 13.32 -11.18 -19.59
N THR A 176 13.84 -10.54 -18.53
CA THR A 176 13.03 -9.62 -17.72
C THR A 176 12.57 -8.45 -18.57
N VAL A 177 11.27 -8.17 -18.53
CA VAL A 177 10.64 -7.07 -19.25
C VAL A 177 11.17 -5.74 -18.71
N LYS A 178 11.40 -4.75 -19.57
CA LYS A 178 11.72 -3.37 -19.14
C LYS A 178 10.41 -2.62 -18.87
N MET A 179 10.42 -1.73 -17.89
CA MET A 179 9.26 -0.88 -17.61
C MET A 179 8.99 0.06 -18.80
N PRO A 180 7.72 0.43 -19.07
CA PRO A 180 7.39 1.35 -20.16
C PRO A 180 7.93 2.77 -19.91
N ASP A 181 7.90 3.24 -18.66
CA ASP A 181 8.31 4.60 -18.28
C ASP A 181 9.78 4.71 -17.82
N SER A 182 10.47 3.58 -17.65
CA SER A 182 11.82 3.55 -17.11
C SER A 182 12.65 2.44 -17.75
N GLU A 183 13.94 2.69 -17.99
CA GLU A 183 14.88 1.64 -18.42
C GLU A 183 15.18 0.57 -17.37
N THR A 184 14.49 0.63 -16.23
CA THR A 184 14.55 -0.39 -15.18
C THR A 184 13.80 -1.65 -15.58
N TYR A 185 14.23 -2.77 -15.00
CA TYR A 185 13.57 -4.06 -15.20
C TYR A 185 12.35 -4.19 -14.30
N ALA A 186 11.29 -4.84 -14.80
CA ALA A 186 10.08 -5.18 -14.06
C ALA A 186 10.39 -6.19 -12.94
N ARG A 187 10.90 -5.66 -11.83
CA ARG A 187 11.29 -6.38 -10.61
C ARG A 187 10.57 -5.74 -9.43
N TYR A 188 9.72 -6.53 -8.80
CA TYR A 188 8.91 -6.14 -7.67
C TYR A 188 9.51 -6.77 -6.41
N SER A 189 10.07 -5.95 -5.54
CA SER A 189 10.62 -6.42 -4.27
C SER A 189 9.51 -6.82 -3.32
N LEU A 190 9.66 -7.96 -2.65
CA LEU A 190 8.75 -8.44 -1.63
C LEU A 190 9.44 -8.34 -0.26
N PRO A 191 9.16 -7.28 0.53
CA PRO A 191 9.67 -7.20 1.89
C PRO A 191 9.10 -8.31 2.78
N VAL A 192 9.74 -8.57 3.91
CA VAL A 192 9.26 -9.54 4.90
C VAL A 192 7.85 -9.17 5.36
N GLY A 193 7.00 -10.18 5.51
CA GLY A 193 5.58 -10.04 5.81
C GLY A 193 4.70 -9.88 4.58
N SER A 194 5.26 -9.68 3.38
CA SER A 194 4.47 -9.60 2.15
C SER A 194 3.79 -10.93 1.86
N ILE A 195 2.50 -10.86 1.49
CA ILE A 195 1.70 -11.97 1.03
C ILE A 195 1.84 -12.06 -0.49
N ILE A 196 2.25 -13.21 -0.99
CA ILE A 196 2.34 -13.47 -2.43
C ILE A 196 0.95 -13.80 -2.97
N SER A 197 0.56 -13.21 -4.10
CA SER A 197 -0.76 -13.39 -4.72
C SER A 197 -0.73 -14.14 -6.06
N VAL A 198 0.46 -14.45 -6.58
CA VAL A 198 0.67 -15.13 -7.88
C VAL A 198 1.66 -16.27 -7.71
N ASN A 199 1.58 -17.31 -8.54
CA ASN A 199 2.53 -18.42 -8.50
C ASN A 199 3.65 -18.25 -9.52
N GLU A 200 4.75 -19.00 -9.33
CA GLU A 200 5.82 -19.03 -10.32
C GLU A 200 5.36 -19.66 -11.63
N GLY A 201 5.61 -18.98 -12.76
CA GLY A 201 5.20 -19.42 -14.09
C GLY A 201 3.84 -18.88 -14.54
N ASP A 202 3.06 -18.25 -13.64
CA ASP A 202 1.77 -17.66 -14.01
C ASP A 202 1.93 -16.55 -15.05
N SER A 203 1.00 -16.49 -16.00
CA SER A 203 0.90 -15.39 -16.95
C SER A 203 0.01 -14.29 -16.38
N ILE A 204 0.54 -13.08 -16.31
CA ILE A 204 -0.16 -11.91 -15.76
C ILE A 204 -0.36 -10.82 -16.80
N GLN A 205 -1.38 -10.01 -16.60
CA GLN A 205 -1.64 -8.80 -17.37
C GLN A 205 -1.14 -7.56 -16.59
N PRO A 206 -0.88 -6.42 -17.28
CA PRO A 206 -0.69 -5.14 -16.61
C PRO A 206 -1.83 -4.88 -15.61
N GLY A 207 -1.51 -4.33 -14.45
CA GLY A 207 -2.46 -4.08 -13.36
C GLY A 207 -2.72 -5.27 -12.43
N THR A 208 -2.14 -6.45 -12.71
CA THR A 208 -2.28 -7.61 -11.81
C THR A 208 -1.53 -7.37 -10.49
N ILE A 209 -2.18 -7.67 -9.36
CA ILE A 209 -1.58 -7.61 -8.04
C ILE A 209 -0.72 -8.86 -7.82
N VAL A 210 0.61 -8.69 -7.76
CA VAL A 210 1.57 -9.79 -7.57
C VAL A 210 1.80 -10.12 -6.09
N GLY A 211 1.54 -9.17 -5.21
CA GLY A 211 1.64 -9.36 -3.78
C GLY A 211 0.95 -8.26 -3.00
N LYS A 212 0.83 -8.43 -1.70
CA LYS A 212 0.21 -7.47 -0.79
C LYS A 212 1.11 -7.31 0.42
N ILE A 213 1.47 -6.09 0.77
CA ILE A 213 2.21 -5.79 1.99
C ILE A 213 1.16 -5.49 3.05
N PRO A 214 1.00 -6.33 4.09
CA PRO A 214 0.18 -5.96 5.23
C PRO A 214 0.71 -4.65 5.81
N ARG A 215 -0.17 -3.66 5.91
CA ARG A 215 0.10 -2.52 6.75
C ARG A 215 0.12 -3.08 8.16
N GLU A 216 1.22 -2.87 8.87
CA GLU A 216 1.13 -2.94 10.31
C GLU A 216 0.10 -1.88 10.70
N THR A 217 -1.14 -2.29 10.96
CA THR A 217 -1.97 -1.54 11.88
C THR A 217 -1.09 -1.37 13.08
N THR A 218 -0.72 -0.13 13.41
CA THR A 218 -0.04 0.21 14.65
C THR A 218 -0.78 -0.55 15.74
N LYS A 219 -0.23 -1.71 16.12
CA LYS A 219 -0.66 -2.42 17.30
C LYS A 219 -0.12 -1.56 18.43
N THR A 220 -0.83 -0.49 18.75
CA THR A 220 -0.76 0.12 20.08
C THR A 220 -1.52 -0.76 21.08
N LYS A 221 -1.48 -2.09 20.90
CA LYS A 221 -2.10 -3.11 21.74
C LYS A 221 -1.40 -4.44 21.47
N ASP A 222 -0.36 -4.69 22.25
CA ASP A 222 0.03 -5.98 22.84
C ASP A 222 1.44 -5.80 23.42
N ILE A 223 1.51 -5.16 24.59
CA ILE A 223 2.63 -5.39 25.51
C ILE A 223 2.09 -6.45 26.47
N THR A 224 2.54 -7.69 26.32
CA THR A 224 2.45 -8.68 27.40
C THR A 224 3.82 -8.79 28.03
#